data_AF-A0A9Q0IIL7-F1
#
_entry.id   AF-A0A9Q0IIL7-F1
#
_cell.length_a   1.000
_cell.length_b   1.000
_cell.length_c   1.000
_cell.angle_alpha   90.00
_cell.angle_beta   90.00
_cell.angle_gamma   90.00
#
_symmetry.space_group_name_H-M   'P 1'
#
loop_
_entity.id
_entity.type
_entity.pdbx_description
1 polymer ?
#
loop_
_entity_poly.entity_id
_entity_poly.type
_entity_poly.pdbx_seq_one_letter_code
_entity_poly.pdbx_strand_id
1 'polypeptide(L)'
;MTRVWPSCCCGPGPAVDGRTGRDRTALFYAVSGNNERTARVLLDAGAAVDQAVVNEAVKLNNGPMLRLLLAHSRGALSAEAMGSALFSAVQQNRHAVAEVLIDGGADVNMRDPRGYTPLLLAAELGHTDTFRALAAKQAKLDVTLPNLATALHLAVRSGSEPLVQALLAKGLDPNTTGPKAYTPLHLAALHSNPALVEMLLNADARADAVAQDGSTPLHLASRHGHADTLNQLLQVKVHTETRDRQGRTALHWAASTQAETPAVGMLLSAGANPDASDKQKKTPLHLAAAAGKADAVAALFLGKARGGAKDMHGSTPLHYAAARGHDGVVKLILSAQKRKGVDERNAWRKTPLHAAAEKGHAEAVELLLGAGAKVNTLDNCKDTPLHCAARAGSRDVVRELVSWDPRQGGKANLQAVNNVGKTPLQVAESGDTQEHKDIVDIIKRKMVLIK
;
A
#
# COMPACT_ATOMS: atom_id res chain seq x y z
N MET A 1 2.50 80.72 -52.29
CA MET A 1 2.80 79.74 -53.35
C MET A 1 3.83 78.75 -52.82
N THR A 2 3.58 77.46 -53.08
CA THR A 2 4.49 76.31 -52.95
C THR A 2 5.19 76.10 -51.60
N ARG A 3 4.44 75.53 -50.63
CA ARG A 3 5.07 74.76 -49.54
C ARG A 3 5.58 73.44 -50.12
N VAL A 4 6.90 73.33 -50.11
CA VAL A 4 7.68 72.09 -50.26
C VAL A 4 7.11 71.03 -49.31
N TRP A 5 6.64 69.91 -49.86
CA TRP A 5 6.35 68.71 -49.06
C TRP A 5 7.66 67.94 -48.87
N PRO A 6 8.01 67.52 -47.63
CA PRO A 6 9.26 66.85 -47.36
C PRO A 6 9.21 65.39 -47.84
N SER A 7 10.36 64.95 -48.33
CA SER A 7 10.89 63.58 -48.26
C SER A 7 10.11 62.65 -47.33
N CYS A 8 9.56 61.57 -47.91
CA CYS A 8 8.96 60.45 -47.20
C CYS A 8 9.92 59.93 -46.12
N CYS A 9 9.67 60.34 -44.88
CA CYS A 9 10.21 59.67 -43.70
C CYS A 9 9.69 58.23 -43.72
N CYS A 10 10.60 57.26 -43.74
CA CYS A 10 10.31 55.91 -43.31
C CYS A 10 9.69 55.99 -41.91
N GLY A 11 8.38 55.73 -41.81
CA GLY A 11 7.72 55.61 -40.50
C GLY A 11 8.35 54.46 -39.71
N PRO A 12 8.26 54.46 -38.36
CA PRO A 12 8.68 53.31 -37.59
C PRO A 12 7.83 52.12 -38.06
N GLY A 13 8.49 51.06 -38.54
CA GLY A 13 7.81 49.82 -38.91
C GLY A 13 6.95 49.30 -37.75
N PRO A 14 5.94 48.45 -38.02
CA PRO A 14 5.12 47.88 -36.96
C PRO A 14 6.00 47.25 -35.89
N ALA A 15 5.76 47.58 -34.62
CA ALA A 15 6.51 47.01 -33.51
C ALA A 15 6.34 45.49 -33.52
N VAL A 16 7.40 44.77 -33.91
CA VAL A 16 7.41 43.31 -34.10
C VAL A 16 7.03 42.54 -32.82
N ASP A 17 7.25 43.16 -31.67
CA ASP A 17 6.96 42.60 -30.34
C ASP A 17 5.69 43.18 -29.69
N GLY A 18 4.77 43.74 -30.48
CA GLY A 18 3.47 44.19 -29.98
C GLY A 18 2.73 43.06 -29.23
N ARG A 19 2.36 43.31 -27.97
CA ARG A 19 1.66 42.35 -27.09
C ARG A 19 0.15 42.56 -27.13
N THR A 20 -0.60 41.47 -27.26
CA THR A 20 -2.06 41.50 -27.14
C THR A 20 -2.51 41.63 -25.68
N GLY A 21 -3.81 41.86 -25.44
CA GLY A 21 -4.38 41.91 -24.06
C GLY A 21 -4.24 40.62 -23.24
N ARG A 22 -3.68 39.54 -23.81
CA ARG A 22 -3.31 38.30 -23.11
C ARG A 22 -1.79 38.11 -23.00
N ASP A 23 -1.03 39.18 -23.20
CA ASP A 23 0.44 39.19 -23.15
C ASP A 23 1.10 38.22 -24.15
N ARG A 24 0.58 38.14 -25.38
CA ARG A 24 1.12 37.28 -26.47
C ARG A 24 1.63 38.13 -27.64
N THR A 25 2.76 37.74 -28.21
CA THR A 25 3.39 38.40 -29.37
C THR A 25 2.85 37.87 -30.70
N ALA A 26 3.09 38.60 -31.81
CA ALA A 26 2.77 38.10 -33.15
C ALA A 26 3.52 36.79 -33.47
N LEU A 27 4.75 36.65 -32.96
CA LEU A 27 5.54 35.42 -33.05
C LEU A 27 4.85 34.24 -32.35
N PHE A 28 4.23 34.46 -31.19
CA PHE A 28 3.46 33.43 -30.48
C PHE A 28 2.34 32.85 -31.36
N TYR A 29 1.54 33.70 -32.02
CA TYR A 29 0.46 33.22 -32.88
C TYR A 29 0.98 32.54 -34.16
N ALA A 30 2.09 33.00 -34.71
CA ALA A 30 2.74 32.34 -35.85
C ALA A 30 3.20 30.92 -35.48
N VAL A 31 3.74 30.74 -34.27
CA VAL A 31 4.13 29.44 -33.72
C VAL A 31 2.91 28.58 -33.39
N SER A 32 1.89 29.12 -32.72
CA SER A 32 0.62 28.42 -32.44
C SER A 32 -0.08 27.91 -33.71
N GLY A 33 0.01 28.69 -34.80
CA GLY A 33 -0.51 28.31 -36.11
C GLY A 33 0.40 27.39 -36.92
N ASN A 34 1.54 26.96 -36.36
CA ASN A 34 2.54 26.12 -37.02
C ASN A 34 3.10 26.70 -38.33
N ASN A 35 3.15 28.03 -38.45
CA ASN A 35 3.53 28.73 -39.67
C ASN A 35 5.03 29.07 -39.68
N GLU A 36 5.87 28.12 -40.10
CA GLU A 36 7.34 28.24 -40.05
C GLU A 36 7.88 29.41 -40.87
N ARG A 37 7.26 29.70 -42.04
CA ARG A 37 7.67 30.81 -42.90
C ARG A 37 7.40 32.16 -42.24
N THR A 38 6.21 32.31 -41.66
CA THR A 38 5.82 33.54 -40.95
C THR A 38 6.67 33.75 -39.71
N ALA A 39 6.93 32.68 -38.95
CA ALA A 39 7.81 32.74 -37.80
C ALA A 39 9.23 33.16 -38.20
N ARG A 40 9.78 32.61 -39.30
CA ARG A 40 11.11 33.00 -39.81
C ARG A 40 11.17 34.49 -40.16
N VAL A 41 10.20 35.01 -40.90
CA VAL A 41 10.16 36.43 -41.27
C VAL A 41 10.10 37.33 -40.03
N LEU A 42 9.34 36.93 -39.00
CA LEU A 42 9.26 37.68 -37.74
C LEU A 42 10.59 37.63 -36.95
N LEU A 43 11.28 36.49 -36.95
CA LEU A 43 12.59 36.35 -36.31
C LEU A 43 13.68 37.13 -37.05
N ASP A 44 13.69 37.12 -38.38
CA ASP A 44 14.60 37.92 -39.21
C ASP A 44 14.39 39.43 -39.00
N ALA A 45 13.14 39.83 -38.70
CA ALA A 45 12.77 41.20 -38.33
C ALA A 45 13.14 41.58 -36.87
N GLY A 46 13.76 40.65 -36.11
CA GLY A 46 14.25 40.90 -34.76
C GLY A 46 13.24 40.65 -33.64
N ALA A 47 12.17 39.89 -33.88
CA ALA A 47 11.20 39.55 -32.84
C ALA A 47 11.85 38.78 -31.68
N ALA A 48 11.52 39.17 -30.45
CA ALA A 48 12.05 38.54 -29.25
C ALA A 48 11.46 37.14 -29.03
N VAL A 49 12.33 36.16 -28.76
CA VAL A 49 11.92 34.80 -28.39
C VAL A 49 11.76 34.77 -26.87
N ASP A 50 10.50 34.70 -26.40
CA ASP A 50 10.18 34.57 -24.99
C ASP A 50 9.88 33.10 -24.60
N GLN A 51 9.78 32.84 -23.29
CA GLN A 51 9.48 31.51 -22.75
C GLN A 51 8.12 30.97 -23.23
N ALA A 52 7.14 31.84 -23.49
CA ALA A 52 5.82 31.44 -23.92
C ALA A 52 5.83 30.86 -25.34
N VAL A 53 6.56 31.50 -26.26
CA VAL A 53 6.75 31.04 -27.64
C VAL A 53 7.46 29.69 -27.65
N VAL A 54 8.52 29.51 -26.85
CA VAL A 54 9.26 28.24 -26.74
C VAL A 54 8.37 27.12 -26.18
N ASN A 55 7.64 27.38 -25.09
CA ASN A 55 6.73 26.41 -24.49
C ASN A 55 5.61 25.99 -25.45
N GLU A 56 5.10 26.90 -26.27
CA GLU A 56 4.09 26.58 -27.26
C GLU A 56 4.65 25.73 -28.41
N ALA A 57 5.87 26.03 -28.87
CA ALA A 57 6.57 25.18 -29.84
C ALA A 57 6.81 23.75 -29.32
N VAL A 58 7.14 23.62 -28.02
CA VAL A 58 7.31 22.31 -27.34
C VAL A 58 5.98 21.54 -27.32
N LYS A 59 4.87 22.19 -26.97
CA LYS A 59 3.53 21.56 -26.97
C LYS A 59 3.13 21.04 -28.35
N LEU A 60 3.41 21.81 -29.40
CA LEU A 60 3.12 21.43 -30.78
C LEU A 60 4.05 20.33 -31.30
N ASN A 61 5.08 19.94 -30.54
CA ASN A 61 6.06 18.93 -30.91
C ASN A 61 6.77 19.23 -32.25
N ASN A 62 6.97 20.52 -32.57
CA ASN A 62 7.64 20.93 -33.81
C ASN A 62 9.13 21.19 -33.57
N GLY A 63 9.94 20.16 -33.82
CA GLY A 63 11.41 20.23 -33.76
C GLY A 63 12.03 21.27 -34.71
N PRO A 64 11.67 21.30 -36.02
CA PRO A 64 12.14 22.32 -36.95
C PRO A 64 11.87 23.77 -36.52
N MET A 65 10.64 24.08 -36.09
CA MET A 65 10.29 25.40 -35.56
C MET A 65 11.14 25.74 -34.34
N LEU A 66 11.33 24.78 -33.44
CA LEU A 66 12.13 24.99 -32.24
C LEU A 66 13.61 25.23 -32.58
N ARG A 67 14.19 24.53 -33.56
CA ARG A 67 15.54 24.81 -34.06
C ARG A 67 15.66 26.22 -34.61
N LEU A 68 14.66 26.70 -35.36
CA LEU A 68 14.63 28.07 -35.87
C LEU A 68 14.60 29.08 -34.73
N LEU A 69 13.73 28.87 -33.73
CA LEU A 69 13.62 29.75 -32.56
C LEU A 69 14.93 29.79 -31.76
N LEU A 70 15.55 28.63 -31.49
CA LEU A 70 16.80 28.54 -30.74
C LEU A 70 17.96 29.18 -31.49
N ALA A 71 18.08 28.99 -32.81
CA ALA A 71 19.12 29.60 -33.62
C ALA A 71 19.07 31.14 -33.60
N HIS A 72 17.87 31.74 -33.56
CA HIS A 72 17.68 33.20 -33.54
C HIS A 72 17.70 33.79 -32.12
N SER A 73 17.64 32.95 -31.09
CA SER A 73 17.56 33.39 -29.69
C SER A 73 18.86 34.01 -29.14
N ARG A 74 20.01 33.85 -29.81
CA ARG A 74 21.34 34.44 -29.45
C ARG A 74 21.69 34.43 -27.94
N GLY A 75 21.25 33.42 -27.18
CA GLY A 75 21.50 33.33 -25.74
C GLY A 75 20.63 34.24 -24.85
N ALA A 76 19.58 34.85 -25.40
CA ALA A 76 18.62 35.67 -24.64
C ALA A 76 17.65 34.84 -23.78
N LEU A 77 17.55 33.53 -24.01
CA LEU A 77 16.73 32.64 -23.19
C LEU A 77 17.44 32.38 -21.85
N SER A 78 16.73 32.65 -20.75
CA SER A 78 17.24 32.31 -19.42
C SER A 78 17.39 30.80 -19.27
N ALA A 79 18.37 30.38 -18.45
CA ALA A 79 18.54 28.97 -18.10
C ALA A 79 17.26 28.36 -17.50
N GLU A 80 16.48 29.16 -16.78
CA GLU A 80 15.18 28.78 -16.23
C GLU A 80 14.12 28.54 -17.32
N ALA A 81 14.08 29.39 -18.37
CA ALA A 81 13.16 29.22 -19.48
C ALA A 81 13.47 27.97 -20.32
N MET A 82 14.75 27.76 -20.67
CA MET A 82 15.19 26.54 -21.36
C MET A 82 14.90 25.31 -20.51
N GLY A 83 15.10 25.44 -19.21
CA GLY A 83 14.88 24.35 -18.29
C GLY A 83 13.42 23.96 -18.12
N SER A 84 12.54 24.94 -17.96
CA SER A 84 11.09 24.75 -17.96
C SER A 84 10.60 24.09 -19.26
N ALA A 85 11.14 24.51 -20.41
CA ALA A 85 10.82 23.91 -21.71
C ALA A 85 11.29 22.45 -21.79
N LEU A 86 12.50 22.14 -21.28
CA LEU A 86 13.03 20.78 -21.25
C LEU A 86 12.17 19.87 -20.35
N PHE A 87 11.80 20.33 -19.17
CA PHE A 87 10.87 19.59 -18.30
C PHE A 87 9.50 19.36 -18.96
N SER A 88 8.96 20.37 -19.65
CA SER A 88 7.70 20.23 -20.38
C SER A 88 7.79 19.22 -21.53
N ALA A 89 8.90 19.20 -22.26
CA ALA A 89 9.16 18.23 -23.31
C ALA A 89 9.22 16.79 -22.75
N VAL A 90 9.88 16.62 -21.60
CA VAL A 90 9.94 15.32 -20.91
C VAL A 90 8.57 14.87 -20.41
N GLN A 91 7.80 15.76 -19.80
CA GLN A 91 6.43 15.47 -19.34
C GLN A 91 5.50 15.01 -20.48
N GLN A 92 5.74 15.47 -21.70
CA GLN A 92 4.95 15.13 -22.88
C GLN A 92 5.54 13.97 -23.70
N ASN A 93 6.59 13.31 -23.21
CA ASN A 93 7.33 12.24 -23.90
C ASN A 93 7.85 12.65 -25.30
N ARG A 94 8.25 13.92 -25.47
CA ARG A 94 8.75 14.44 -26.75
C ARG A 94 10.27 14.36 -26.84
N HIS A 95 10.80 13.16 -27.05
CA HIS A 95 12.24 12.90 -27.09
C HIS A 95 12.99 13.75 -28.12
N ALA A 96 12.49 13.88 -29.35
CA ALA A 96 13.13 14.70 -30.40
C ALA A 96 13.18 16.20 -30.05
N VAL A 97 12.16 16.71 -29.37
CA VAL A 97 12.13 18.10 -28.88
C VAL A 97 13.12 18.29 -27.74
N ALA A 98 13.20 17.33 -26.81
CA ALA A 98 14.19 17.35 -25.74
C ALA A 98 15.63 17.36 -26.28
N GLU A 99 15.92 16.57 -27.32
CA GLU A 99 17.24 16.59 -27.98
C GLU A 99 17.57 17.95 -28.59
N VAL A 100 16.61 18.58 -29.29
CA VAL A 100 16.79 19.91 -29.88
C VAL A 100 17.04 20.97 -28.80
N LEU A 101 16.36 20.90 -27.65
CA LEU A 101 16.59 21.82 -26.55
C LEU A 101 18.00 21.68 -25.96
N ILE A 102 18.47 20.44 -25.79
CA ILE A 102 19.81 20.16 -25.27
C ILE A 102 20.90 20.60 -26.26
N ASP A 103 20.70 20.33 -27.56
CA ASP A 103 21.60 20.81 -28.61
C ASP A 103 21.61 22.35 -28.72
N GLY A 104 20.51 22.99 -28.33
CA GLY A 104 20.41 24.45 -28.20
C GLY A 104 21.03 25.03 -26.92
N GLY A 105 21.62 24.21 -26.06
CA GLY A 105 22.32 24.65 -24.84
C GLY A 105 21.57 24.44 -23.53
N ALA A 106 20.41 23.75 -23.52
CA ALA A 106 19.74 23.40 -22.27
C ALA A 106 20.58 22.42 -21.44
N ASP A 107 20.73 22.70 -20.14
CA ASP A 107 21.45 21.80 -19.23
C ASP A 107 20.64 20.52 -18.97
N VAL A 108 21.16 19.40 -19.46
CA VAL A 108 20.56 18.06 -19.32
C VAL A 108 20.47 17.60 -17.86
N ASN A 109 21.31 18.14 -16.96
CA ASN A 109 21.39 17.74 -15.55
C ASN A 109 20.77 18.77 -14.60
N MET A 110 20.04 19.74 -15.13
CA MET A 110 19.35 20.76 -14.34
C MET A 110 18.41 20.14 -13.30
N ARG A 111 18.09 20.89 -12.25
CA ARG A 111 17.17 20.45 -11.20
C ARG A 111 15.96 21.36 -11.09
N ASP A 112 14.78 20.75 -10.96
CA ASP A 112 13.56 21.46 -10.58
C ASP A 112 13.53 21.74 -9.05
N PRO A 113 12.57 22.54 -8.54
CA PRO A 113 12.45 22.80 -7.10
C PRO A 113 12.22 21.56 -6.22
N ARG A 114 11.77 20.44 -6.81
CA ARG A 114 11.57 19.16 -6.14
C ARG A 114 12.83 18.28 -6.17
N GLY A 115 13.90 18.73 -6.85
CA GLY A 115 15.17 18.04 -7.01
C GLY A 115 15.22 17.03 -8.16
N TYR A 116 14.21 16.99 -9.03
CA TYR A 116 14.19 16.16 -10.22
C TYR A 116 15.14 16.70 -11.26
N THR A 117 15.89 15.80 -11.91
CA THR A 117 16.49 16.06 -13.21
C THR A 117 15.52 15.67 -14.33
N PRO A 118 15.68 16.17 -15.56
CA PRO A 118 14.92 15.72 -16.72
C PRO A 118 14.92 14.18 -16.85
N LEU A 119 16.07 13.55 -16.55
CA LEU A 119 16.23 12.10 -16.58
C LEU A 119 15.43 11.37 -15.48
N LEU A 120 15.46 11.88 -14.24
CA LEU A 120 14.66 11.31 -13.15
C LEU A 120 13.16 11.47 -13.41
N LEU A 121 12.74 12.59 -14.00
CA LEU A 121 11.34 12.78 -14.37
C LEU A 121 10.90 11.82 -15.49
N ALA A 122 11.74 11.65 -16.52
CA ALA A 122 11.49 10.66 -17.58
C ALA A 122 11.34 9.24 -16.99
N ALA A 123 12.15 8.91 -15.97
CA ALA A 123 12.08 7.63 -15.30
C ALA A 123 10.82 7.43 -14.46
N GLU A 124 10.36 8.46 -13.75
CA GLU A 124 9.12 8.40 -12.96
C GLU A 124 7.88 8.25 -13.84
N LEU A 125 7.89 8.87 -15.02
CA LEU A 125 6.80 8.80 -15.98
C LEU A 125 6.88 7.55 -16.88
N GLY A 126 7.96 6.76 -16.81
CA GLY A 126 8.17 5.58 -17.65
C GLY A 126 8.44 5.90 -19.13
N HIS A 127 8.85 7.13 -19.44
CA HIS A 127 9.08 7.63 -20.80
C HIS A 127 10.41 7.14 -21.37
N THR A 128 10.45 5.88 -21.83
CA THR A 128 11.67 5.18 -22.26
C THR A 128 12.41 5.89 -23.39
N ASP A 129 11.72 6.40 -24.41
CA ASP A 129 12.38 7.04 -25.56
C ASP A 129 13.03 8.36 -25.16
N THR A 130 12.32 9.16 -24.38
CA THR A 130 12.86 10.40 -23.82
C THR A 130 14.03 10.12 -22.89
N PHE A 131 13.94 9.07 -22.07
CA PHE A 131 15.04 8.63 -21.22
C PHE A 131 16.28 8.26 -22.04
N ARG A 132 16.12 7.48 -23.11
CA ARG A 132 17.24 7.08 -24.00
C ARG A 132 17.88 8.29 -24.67
N ALA A 133 17.07 9.23 -25.14
CA ALA A 133 17.56 10.49 -25.73
C ALA A 133 18.39 11.29 -24.73
N LEU A 134 17.90 11.47 -23.49
CA LEU A 134 18.64 12.15 -22.42
C LEU A 134 19.95 11.42 -22.07
N ALA A 135 19.91 10.09 -21.96
CA ALA A 135 21.10 9.29 -21.69
C ALA A 135 22.13 9.37 -22.84
N ALA A 136 21.69 9.44 -24.10
CA ALA A 136 22.56 9.63 -25.26
C ALA A 136 23.25 11.01 -25.23
N LYS A 137 22.61 12.03 -24.67
CA LYS A 137 23.17 13.36 -24.42
C LYS A 137 23.97 13.45 -23.10
N GLN A 138 24.51 12.32 -22.61
CA GLN A 138 25.38 12.24 -21.43
C GLN A 138 24.73 12.75 -20.13
N ALA A 139 23.41 12.60 -19.98
CA ALA A 139 22.74 12.81 -18.70
C ALA A 139 23.34 11.90 -17.61
N LYS A 140 23.54 12.44 -16.41
CA LYS A 140 24.05 11.68 -15.26
C LYS A 140 22.98 10.67 -14.79
N LEU A 141 23.36 9.40 -14.74
CA LEU A 141 22.46 8.29 -14.36
C LEU A 141 22.47 7.99 -12.86
N ASP A 142 23.55 8.35 -12.17
CA ASP A 142 23.83 8.11 -10.75
C ASP A 142 23.22 9.19 -9.83
N VAL A 143 22.24 9.94 -10.34
CA VAL A 143 21.60 11.03 -9.59
C VAL A 143 20.47 10.49 -8.73
N THR A 144 20.37 11.02 -7.50
CA THR A 144 19.30 10.71 -6.56
C THR A 144 18.43 11.92 -6.28
N LEU A 145 17.14 11.69 -6.06
CA LEU A 145 16.23 12.67 -5.48
C LEU A 145 16.59 12.96 -4.00
N PRO A 146 16.07 14.06 -3.41
CA PRO A 146 16.28 14.37 -1.98
C PRO A 146 15.81 13.26 -1.01
N ASN A 147 14.88 12.42 -1.44
CA ASN A 147 14.41 11.26 -0.68
C ASN A 147 15.23 9.98 -0.92
N LEU A 148 16.38 10.09 -1.60
CA LEU A 148 17.29 9.02 -2.00
C LEU A 148 16.79 8.11 -3.14
N ALA A 149 15.67 8.42 -3.79
CA ALA A 149 15.22 7.62 -4.94
C ALA A 149 16.14 7.81 -6.16
N THR A 150 16.62 6.70 -6.72
CA THR A 150 17.40 6.66 -7.98
C THR A 150 16.47 6.55 -9.19
N ALA A 151 17.02 6.72 -10.40
CA ALA A 151 16.30 6.46 -11.65
C ALA A 151 15.70 5.04 -11.70
N LEU A 152 16.42 4.04 -11.16
CA LEU A 152 15.94 2.65 -11.11
C LEU A 152 14.74 2.47 -10.18
N HIS A 153 14.70 3.15 -9.03
CA HIS A 153 13.52 3.14 -8.15
C HIS A 153 12.29 3.76 -8.82
N LEU A 154 12.50 4.86 -9.57
CA LEU A 154 11.44 5.56 -10.27
C LEU A 154 10.88 4.71 -11.42
N ALA A 155 11.76 4.08 -12.21
CA ALA A 155 11.39 3.19 -13.32
C ALA A 155 10.61 1.94 -12.85
N VAL A 156 11.02 1.34 -11.72
CA VAL A 156 10.28 0.20 -11.15
C VAL A 156 8.91 0.63 -10.65
N ARG A 157 8.80 1.81 -10.02
CA ARG A 157 7.52 2.34 -9.54
C ARG A 157 6.57 2.68 -10.69
N SER A 158 7.10 3.15 -11.82
CA SER A 158 6.30 3.43 -13.02
C SER A 158 5.85 2.14 -13.73
N GLY A 159 6.44 0.99 -13.40
CA GLY A 159 6.14 -0.27 -14.07
C GLY A 159 6.81 -0.44 -15.45
N SER A 160 7.76 0.42 -15.81
CA SER A 160 8.32 0.41 -17.18
C SER A 160 9.44 -0.62 -17.32
N GLU A 161 9.07 -1.83 -17.78
CA GLU A 161 10.02 -2.91 -18.05
C GLU A 161 11.16 -2.52 -19.01
N PRO A 162 10.89 -1.87 -20.17
CA PRO A 162 11.94 -1.51 -21.12
C PRO A 162 12.94 -0.51 -20.53
N LEU A 163 12.48 0.36 -19.64
CA LEU A 163 13.33 1.32 -18.97
C LEU A 163 14.20 0.66 -17.90
N VAL A 164 13.62 -0.23 -17.09
CA VAL A 164 14.38 -1.01 -16.09
C VAL A 164 15.47 -1.83 -16.79
N GLN A 165 15.15 -2.50 -17.89
CA GLN A 165 16.13 -3.23 -18.70
C GLN A 165 17.25 -2.31 -19.21
N ALA A 166 16.91 -1.13 -19.74
CA ALA A 166 17.89 -0.16 -20.23
C ALA A 166 18.80 0.36 -19.11
N LEU A 167 18.27 0.61 -17.91
CA LEU A 167 19.03 1.05 -16.74
C LEU A 167 19.99 -0.04 -16.25
N LEU A 168 19.54 -1.28 -16.15
CA LEU A 168 20.38 -2.41 -15.74
C LEU A 168 21.49 -2.69 -16.76
N ALA A 169 21.18 -2.61 -18.07
CA ALA A 169 22.19 -2.75 -19.13
C ALA A 169 23.27 -1.65 -19.11
N LYS A 170 22.98 -0.49 -18.49
CA LYS A 170 23.96 0.58 -18.25
C LYS A 170 24.80 0.38 -16.98
N GLY A 171 24.63 -0.76 -16.28
CA GLY A 171 25.42 -1.13 -15.11
C GLY A 171 24.98 -0.45 -13.82
N LEU A 172 23.73 0.03 -13.72
CA LEU A 172 23.22 0.53 -12.45
C LEU A 172 23.03 -0.61 -11.46
N ASP A 173 23.50 -0.40 -10.23
CA ASP A 173 23.38 -1.40 -9.16
C ASP A 173 21.89 -1.61 -8.75
N PRO A 174 21.36 -2.84 -8.92
CA PRO A 174 19.98 -3.16 -8.51
C PRO A 174 19.80 -3.25 -6.99
N ASN A 175 20.88 -3.15 -6.21
CA ASN A 175 20.85 -3.18 -4.75
C ASN A 175 20.89 -1.78 -4.12
N THR A 176 20.81 -0.72 -4.92
CA THR A 176 20.72 0.65 -4.42
C THR A 176 19.54 0.81 -3.45
N THR A 177 19.75 1.54 -2.35
CA THR A 177 18.73 1.78 -1.35
C THR A 177 18.12 3.17 -1.52
N GLY A 178 16.81 3.23 -1.71
CA GLY A 178 16.03 4.45 -1.82
C GLY A 178 15.34 4.85 -0.51
N PRO A 179 14.17 5.53 -0.60
CA PRO A 179 13.40 5.94 0.56
C PRO A 179 13.07 4.74 1.47
N LYS A 180 13.20 4.91 2.79
CA LYS A 180 13.02 3.83 3.80
C LYS A 180 13.97 2.63 3.60
N ALA A 181 15.09 2.84 2.90
CA ALA A 181 16.02 1.79 2.50
C ALA A 181 15.39 0.67 1.66
N TYR A 182 14.29 0.95 0.95
CA TYR A 182 13.78 0.02 -0.05
C TYR A 182 14.74 -0.09 -1.22
N THR A 183 14.97 -1.30 -1.69
CA THR A 183 15.66 -1.56 -2.96
C THR A 183 14.65 -1.56 -4.12
N PRO A 184 15.09 -1.49 -5.39
CA PRO A 184 14.23 -1.73 -6.54
C PRO A 184 13.39 -3.00 -6.41
N LEU A 185 13.96 -4.09 -5.88
CA LEU A 185 13.24 -5.36 -5.70
C LEU A 185 12.12 -5.27 -4.65
N HIS A 186 12.28 -4.46 -3.60
CA HIS A 186 11.18 -4.18 -2.66
C HIS A 186 10.01 -3.49 -3.36
N LEU A 187 10.29 -2.51 -4.23
CA LEU A 187 9.24 -1.80 -4.96
C LEU A 187 8.55 -2.73 -5.97
N ALA A 188 9.29 -3.58 -6.68
CA ALA A 188 8.71 -4.57 -7.59
C ALA A 188 7.78 -5.55 -6.86
N ALA A 189 8.22 -6.04 -5.69
CA ALA A 189 7.41 -6.90 -4.81
C ALA A 189 6.21 -6.18 -4.18
N LEU A 190 6.25 -4.85 -4.02
CA LEU A 190 5.12 -4.06 -3.51
C LEU A 190 4.00 -3.90 -4.57
N HIS A 191 4.38 -3.69 -5.83
CA HIS A 191 3.47 -3.36 -6.93
C HIS A 191 2.97 -4.56 -7.75
N SER A 192 3.28 -5.80 -7.35
CA SER A 192 2.86 -7.03 -8.04
C SER A 192 3.33 -7.15 -9.50
N ASN A 193 4.56 -6.74 -9.80
CA ASN A 193 5.12 -6.86 -11.15
C ASN A 193 6.12 -8.03 -11.24
N PRO A 194 5.69 -9.26 -11.59
CA PRO A 194 6.56 -10.42 -11.65
C PRO A 194 7.66 -10.29 -12.72
N ALA A 195 7.38 -9.61 -13.84
CA ALA A 195 8.40 -9.35 -14.87
C ALA A 195 9.55 -8.46 -14.35
N LEU A 196 9.23 -7.43 -13.54
CA LEU A 196 10.25 -6.60 -12.90
C LEU A 196 11.02 -7.35 -11.82
N VAL A 197 10.35 -8.22 -11.06
CA VAL A 197 11.02 -9.08 -10.07
C VAL A 197 12.02 -9.99 -10.78
N GLU A 198 11.62 -10.66 -11.86
CA GLU A 198 12.50 -11.53 -12.65
C GLU A 198 13.71 -10.78 -13.23
N MET A 199 13.48 -9.63 -13.88
CA MET A 199 14.58 -8.82 -14.42
C MET A 199 15.58 -8.37 -13.35
N LEU A 200 15.09 -7.95 -12.18
CA LEU A 200 15.95 -7.52 -11.08
C LEU A 200 16.75 -8.70 -10.50
N LEU A 201 16.11 -9.85 -10.31
CA LEU A 201 16.78 -11.06 -9.82
C LEU A 201 17.87 -11.55 -10.81
N ASN A 202 17.58 -11.51 -12.11
CA ASN A 202 18.54 -11.83 -13.17
C ASN A 202 19.72 -10.85 -13.25
N ALA A 203 19.57 -9.65 -12.67
CA ALA A 203 20.62 -8.65 -12.57
C ALA A 203 21.38 -8.70 -11.24
N ASP A 204 21.28 -9.79 -10.46
CA ASP A 204 21.90 -9.97 -9.14
C ASP A 204 21.32 -9.06 -8.03
N ALA A 205 20.02 -8.74 -8.10
CA ALA A 205 19.32 -8.13 -6.97
C ALA A 205 19.24 -9.10 -5.78
N ARG A 206 19.60 -8.60 -4.59
CA ARG A 206 19.54 -9.36 -3.34
C ARG A 206 18.09 -9.57 -2.91
N ALA A 207 17.61 -10.80 -3.07
CA ALA A 207 16.26 -11.21 -2.69
C ALA A 207 15.98 -11.11 -1.17
N ASP A 208 17.02 -11.23 -0.34
CA ASP A 208 16.95 -11.08 1.13
C ASP A 208 17.35 -9.68 1.61
N ALA A 209 17.36 -8.67 0.74
CA ALA A 209 17.62 -7.30 1.16
C ALA A 209 16.62 -6.89 2.25
N VAL A 210 17.10 -6.16 3.26
CA VAL A 210 16.31 -5.73 4.41
C VAL A 210 16.14 -4.21 4.37
N ALA A 211 14.89 -3.76 4.35
CA ALA A 211 14.53 -2.35 4.42
C ALA A 211 14.71 -1.78 5.84
N GLN A 212 14.50 -0.47 6.00
CA GLN A 212 14.67 0.20 7.28
C GLN A 212 13.78 -0.42 8.37
N ASP A 213 12.54 -0.81 8.05
CA ASP A 213 11.59 -1.42 8.98
C ASP A 213 11.82 -2.92 9.24
N GLY A 214 12.89 -3.49 8.68
CA GLY A 214 13.19 -4.91 8.77
C GLY A 214 12.43 -5.77 7.75
N SER A 215 11.61 -5.18 6.89
CA SER A 215 10.91 -5.93 5.84
C SER A 215 11.86 -6.35 4.73
N THR A 216 11.60 -7.52 4.13
CA THR A 216 12.24 -8.00 2.91
C THR A 216 11.25 -7.92 1.74
N PRO A 217 11.67 -8.07 0.47
CA PRO A 217 10.75 -8.20 -0.66
C PRO A 217 9.67 -9.28 -0.43
N LEU A 218 10.05 -10.40 0.21
CA LEU A 218 9.13 -11.48 0.57
C LEU A 218 8.04 -11.04 1.56
N HIS A 219 8.37 -10.19 2.53
CA HIS A 219 7.39 -9.61 3.46
C HIS A 219 6.37 -8.74 2.72
N LEU A 220 6.82 -7.91 1.78
CA LEU A 220 5.94 -7.02 1.01
C LEU A 220 5.01 -7.83 0.09
N ALA A 221 5.55 -8.79 -0.65
CA ALA A 221 4.76 -9.69 -1.49
C ALA A 221 3.70 -10.45 -0.66
N SER A 222 4.08 -10.96 0.51
CA SER A 222 3.19 -11.68 1.42
C SER A 222 2.09 -10.79 2.02
N ARG A 223 2.43 -9.54 2.38
CA ARG A 223 1.48 -8.57 2.95
C ARG A 223 0.37 -8.21 1.97
N HIS A 224 0.70 -8.09 0.68
CA HIS A 224 -0.26 -7.74 -0.36
C HIS A 224 -0.88 -8.96 -1.03
N GLY A 225 -0.31 -10.16 -0.82
CA GLY A 225 -0.85 -11.41 -1.36
C GLY A 225 -0.47 -11.64 -2.83
N HIS A 226 0.63 -11.05 -3.30
CA HIS A 226 1.05 -11.13 -4.70
C HIS A 226 1.68 -12.49 -5.01
N ALA A 227 0.84 -13.50 -5.26
CA ALA A 227 1.21 -14.91 -5.36
C ALA A 227 2.29 -15.21 -6.41
N ASP A 228 2.23 -14.57 -7.59
CA ASP A 228 3.24 -14.78 -8.65
C ASP A 228 4.62 -14.26 -8.24
N THR A 229 4.67 -13.04 -7.69
CA THR A 229 5.92 -12.47 -7.17
C THR A 229 6.47 -13.27 -5.99
N LEU A 230 5.58 -13.82 -5.15
CA LEU A 230 5.96 -14.69 -4.04
C LEU A 230 6.58 -15.98 -4.57
N ASN A 231 5.97 -16.60 -5.57
CA ASN A 231 6.48 -17.82 -6.20
C ASN A 231 7.88 -17.60 -6.80
N GLN A 232 8.09 -16.50 -7.54
CA GLN A 232 9.40 -16.14 -8.09
C GLN A 232 10.46 -15.93 -6.98
N LEU A 233 10.11 -15.18 -5.93
CA LEU A 233 11.04 -14.95 -4.82
C LEU A 233 11.41 -16.25 -4.09
N LEU A 234 10.44 -17.16 -3.90
CA LEU A 234 10.68 -18.44 -3.24
C LEU A 234 11.56 -19.40 -4.06
N GLN A 235 11.59 -19.28 -5.39
CA GLN A 235 12.49 -20.06 -6.24
C GLN A 235 13.98 -19.74 -6.02
N VAL A 236 14.30 -18.52 -5.56
CA VAL A 236 15.68 -18.06 -5.35
C VAL A 236 16.25 -18.47 -3.97
N LYS A 237 15.60 -19.40 -3.26
CA LYS A 237 16.01 -19.89 -1.92
C LYS A 237 16.20 -18.76 -0.89
N VAL A 238 15.24 -17.85 -0.82
CA VAL A 238 15.19 -16.77 0.18
C VAL A 238 14.98 -17.28 1.61
N HIS A 239 15.46 -16.51 2.59
CA HIS A 239 15.28 -16.81 4.01
C HIS A 239 13.86 -16.47 4.46
N THR A 240 12.99 -17.49 4.52
CA THR A 240 11.57 -17.38 4.94
C THR A 240 11.38 -16.95 6.40
N GLU A 241 12.39 -17.16 7.24
CA GLU A 241 12.37 -16.88 8.68
C GLU A 241 12.88 -15.49 9.07
N THR A 242 13.20 -14.65 8.09
CA THR A 242 13.61 -13.26 8.35
C THR A 242 12.48 -12.53 9.09
N ARG A 243 12.85 -11.70 10.07
CA ARG A 243 11.90 -11.01 10.95
C ARG A 243 11.96 -9.51 10.77
N ASP A 244 10.80 -8.90 10.62
CA ASP A 244 10.66 -7.45 10.62
C ASP A 244 10.87 -6.82 12.02
N ARG A 245 10.77 -5.49 12.13
CA ARG A 245 10.87 -4.79 13.42
C ARG A 245 9.81 -5.18 14.44
N GLN A 246 8.68 -5.77 14.04
CA GLN A 246 7.67 -6.32 14.97
C GLN A 246 7.95 -7.79 15.32
N GLY A 247 9.01 -8.38 14.78
CA GLY A 247 9.36 -9.79 14.96
C GLY A 247 8.54 -10.72 14.07
N ARG A 248 7.79 -10.18 13.10
CA ARG A 248 6.92 -10.95 12.21
C ARG A 248 7.73 -11.46 11.01
N THR A 249 7.44 -12.68 10.59
CA THR A 249 7.95 -13.29 9.35
C THR A 249 7.01 -13.02 8.18
N ALA A 250 7.43 -13.36 6.96
CA ALA A 250 6.57 -13.31 5.77
C ALA A 250 5.24 -14.09 5.97
N LEU A 251 5.28 -15.23 6.67
CA LEU A 251 4.10 -16.04 6.98
C LEU A 251 3.08 -15.33 7.87
N HIS A 252 3.53 -14.48 8.80
CA HIS A 252 2.63 -13.65 9.62
C HIS A 252 1.86 -12.66 8.76
N TRP A 253 2.54 -12.03 7.80
CA TRP A 253 1.92 -11.07 6.89
C TRP A 253 0.95 -11.75 5.92
N ALA A 254 1.33 -12.89 5.36
CA ALA A 254 0.44 -13.71 4.52
C ALA A 254 -0.80 -14.18 5.28
N ALA A 255 -0.68 -14.53 6.57
CA ALA A 255 -1.81 -14.91 7.41
C ALA A 255 -2.75 -13.73 7.75
N SER A 256 -2.24 -12.50 7.73
CA SER A 256 -2.99 -11.28 8.07
C SER A 256 -3.57 -10.51 6.88
N THR A 257 -3.16 -10.88 5.66
CA THR A 257 -3.59 -10.18 4.45
C THR A 257 -5.09 -10.30 4.25
N GLN A 258 -5.69 -9.26 3.67
CA GLN A 258 -7.10 -9.27 3.29
C GLN A 258 -7.33 -9.90 1.93
N ALA A 259 -6.30 -10.06 1.10
CA ALA A 259 -6.39 -10.70 -0.20
C ALA A 259 -6.60 -12.23 -0.04
N GLU A 260 -7.48 -12.81 -0.84
CA GLU A 260 -7.66 -14.27 -0.93
C GLU A 260 -6.55 -14.86 -1.80
N THR A 261 -5.54 -15.45 -1.16
CA THR A 261 -4.31 -15.81 -1.86
C THR A 261 -3.71 -17.11 -1.31
N PRO A 262 -3.06 -17.93 -2.16
CA PRO A 262 -2.39 -19.15 -1.74
C PRO A 262 -1.06 -18.89 -1.01
N ALA A 263 -0.75 -17.64 -0.65
CA ALA A 263 0.54 -17.22 -0.11
C ALA A 263 0.97 -18.01 1.13
N VAL A 264 0.02 -18.33 2.03
CA VAL A 264 0.29 -19.15 3.23
C VAL A 264 0.74 -20.56 2.83
N GLY A 265 0.06 -21.21 1.88
CA GLY A 265 0.42 -22.54 1.40
C GLY A 265 1.76 -22.57 0.66
N MET A 266 2.06 -21.52 -0.12
CA MET A 266 3.34 -21.36 -0.80
C MET A 266 4.50 -21.23 0.21
N LEU A 267 4.35 -20.38 1.22
CA LEU A 267 5.38 -20.19 2.25
C LEU A 267 5.61 -21.45 3.08
N LEU A 268 4.55 -22.18 3.45
CA LEU A 268 4.67 -23.44 4.17
C LEU A 268 5.36 -24.52 3.33
N SER A 269 5.03 -24.61 2.04
CA SER A 269 5.71 -25.51 1.10
C SER A 269 7.20 -25.19 0.94
N ALA A 270 7.56 -23.90 1.07
CA ALA A 270 8.94 -23.43 1.09
C ALA A 270 9.65 -23.60 2.45
N GLY A 271 9.02 -24.28 3.43
CA GLY A 271 9.62 -24.60 4.72
C GLY A 271 9.52 -23.51 5.78
N ALA A 272 8.63 -22.50 5.61
CA ALA A 272 8.38 -21.52 6.65
C ALA A 272 7.81 -22.17 7.92
N ASN A 273 8.28 -21.73 9.08
CA ASN A 273 7.87 -22.25 10.38
C ASN A 273 6.45 -21.73 10.74
N PRO A 274 5.43 -22.62 10.82
CA PRO A 274 4.06 -22.23 11.17
C PRO A 274 3.91 -21.73 12.61
N ASP A 275 4.84 -22.08 13.49
CA ASP A 275 4.84 -21.75 14.93
C ASP A 275 5.75 -20.56 15.25
N ALA A 276 6.30 -19.88 14.25
CA ALA A 276 7.07 -18.65 14.47
C ALA A 276 6.22 -17.64 15.25
N SER A 277 6.83 -16.96 16.23
CA SER A 277 6.14 -16.02 17.11
C SER A 277 6.71 -14.62 16.98
N ASP A 278 5.84 -13.61 16.91
CA ASP A 278 6.25 -12.19 16.87
C ASP A 278 6.63 -11.64 18.27
N LYS A 279 6.90 -10.33 18.37
CA LYS A 279 7.23 -9.68 19.66
C LYS A 279 6.11 -9.78 20.71
N GLN A 280 4.86 -9.95 20.31
CA GLN A 280 3.71 -10.18 21.18
C GLN A 280 3.44 -11.68 21.41
N LYS A 281 4.37 -12.56 21.02
CA LYS A 281 4.22 -14.01 21.01
C LYS A 281 3.06 -14.52 20.15
N LYS A 282 2.56 -13.72 19.21
CA LYS A 282 1.50 -14.14 18.28
C LYS A 282 2.12 -14.96 17.18
N THR A 283 1.49 -16.08 16.87
CA THR A 283 1.82 -16.92 15.72
C THR A 283 1.02 -16.51 14.48
N PRO A 284 1.40 -16.95 13.26
CA PRO A 284 0.58 -16.74 12.06
C PRO A 284 -0.88 -17.17 12.25
N LEU A 285 -1.12 -18.23 13.01
CA LEU A 285 -2.47 -18.72 13.32
C LEU A 285 -3.29 -17.72 14.13
N HIS A 286 -2.69 -16.95 15.04
CA HIS A 286 -3.39 -15.88 15.75
C HIS A 286 -3.86 -14.79 14.78
N LEU A 287 -3.00 -14.43 13.82
CA LEU A 287 -3.31 -13.38 12.84
C LEU A 287 -4.37 -13.84 11.84
N ALA A 288 -4.27 -15.07 11.33
CA ALA A 288 -5.29 -15.68 10.46
C ALA A 288 -6.64 -15.78 11.18
N ALA A 289 -6.63 -16.18 12.46
CA ALA A 289 -7.84 -16.25 13.27
C ALA A 289 -8.47 -14.88 13.53
N ALA A 290 -7.66 -13.84 13.78
CA ALA A 290 -8.17 -12.48 13.94
C ALA A 290 -8.71 -11.88 12.63
N ALA A 291 -8.10 -12.25 11.49
CA ALA A 291 -8.51 -11.80 10.15
C ALA A 291 -9.69 -12.59 9.57
N GLY A 292 -10.06 -13.74 10.15
CA GLY A 292 -11.18 -14.56 9.67
C GLY A 292 -10.86 -15.40 8.44
N LYS A 293 -9.58 -15.65 8.15
CA LYS A 293 -9.13 -16.33 6.92
C LYS A 293 -9.15 -17.85 7.09
N ALA A 294 -10.30 -18.46 6.81
CA ALA A 294 -10.51 -19.90 6.91
C ALA A 294 -9.47 -20.72 6.12
N ASP A 295 -9.16 -20.33 4.89
CA ASP A 295 -8.18 -21.03 4.04
C ASP A 295 -6.76 -20.95 4.60
N ALA A 296 -6.37 -19.78 5.12
CA ALA A 296 -5.08 -19.62 5.78
C ALA A 296 -4.98 -20.48 7.05
N VAL A 297 -6.06 -20.56 7.84
CA VAL A 297 -6.13 -21.42 9.02
C VAL A 297 -6.02 -22.90 8.64
N ALA A 298 -6.75 -23.33 7.60
CA ALA A 298 -6.68 -24.70 7.09
C ALA A 298 -5.26 -25.04 6.60
N ALA A 299 -4.63 -24.16 5.81
CA ALA A 299 -3.27 -24.32 5.34
C ALA A 299 -2.26 -24.40 6.50
N LEU A 300 -2.39 -23.56 7.53
CA LEU A 300 -1.53 -23.61 8.71
C LEU A 300 -1.67 -24.93 9.48
N PHE A 301 -2.88 -25.47 9.62
CA PHE A 301 -3.06 -26.80 10.24
C PHE A 301 -2.50 -27.93 9.39
N LEU A 302 -2.61 -27.86 8.06
CA LEU A 302 -1.92 -28.79 7.14
C LEU A 302 -0.39 -28.70 7.32
N GLY A 303 0.13 -27.48 7.53
CA GLY A 303 1.51 -27.22 7.91
C GLY A 303 1.90 -27.65 9.32
N LYS A 304 1.01 -28.30 10.08
CA LYS A 304 1.20 -28.75 11.48
C LYS A 304 1.37 -27.61 12.51
N ALA A 305 0.75 -26.46 12.28
CA ALA A 305 0.70 -25.38 13.26
C ALA A 305 0.07 -25.81 14.59
N ARG A 306 0.60 -25.29 15.71
CA ARG A 306 0.04 -25.52 17.06
C ARG A 306 -1.14 -24.60 17.32
N GLY A 307 -2.35 -25.17 17.29
CA GLY A 307 -3.59 -24.44 17.62
C GLY A 307 -3.69 -23.86 19.03
N GLY A 308 -2.93 -24.41 19.99
CA GLY A 308 -2.96 -24.01 21.40
C GLY A 308 -1.91 -22.98 21.83
N ALA A 309 -1.19 -22.37 20.89
CA ALA A 309 -0.19 -21.35 21.21
C ALA A 309 -0.85 -20.16 21.93
N LYS A 310 -0.13 -19.54 22.87
CA LYS A 310 -0.60 -18.39 23.65
C LYS A 310 0.25 -17.17 23.34
N ASP A 311 -0.42 -16.04 23.12
CA ASP A 311 0.22 -14.74 22.99
C ASP A 311 0.69 -14.18 24.35
N MET A 312 1.24 -12.96 24.36
CA MET A 312 1.70 -12.27 25.58
C MET A 312 0.59 -12.06 26.63
N HIS A 313 -0.68 -12.02 26.20
CA HIS A 313 -1.84 -11.90 27.08
C HIS A 313 -2.44 -13.26 27.45
N GLY A 314 -1.79 -14.36 27.07
CA GLY A 314 -2.30 -15.72 27.30
C GLY A 314 -3.47 -16.11 26.38
N SER A 315 -3.83 -15.28 25.41
CA SER A 315 -4.92 -15.55 24.47
C SER A 315 -4.47 -16.53 23.40
N THR A 316 -5.33 -17.48 23.07
CA THR A 316 -5.12 -18.46 21.98
C THR A 316 -5.75 -17.96 20.67
N PRO A 317 -5.42 -18.54 19.50
CA PRO A 317 -6.09 -18.19 18.24
C PRO A 317 -7.62 -18.32 18.32
N LEU A 318 -8.12 -19.29 19.08
CA LEU A 318 -9.56 -19.47 19.30
C LEU A 318 -10.19 -18.27 20.03
N HIS A 319 -9.49 -17.61 20.95
CA HIS A 319 -9.98 -16.38 21.58
C HIS A 319 -10.16 -15.26 20.54
N TYR A 320 -9.23 -15.13 19.60
CA TYR A 320 -9.28 -14.11 18.55
C TYR A 320 -10.43 -14.37 17.57
N ALA A 321 -10.61 -15.61 17.12
CA ALA A 321 -11.72 -15.99 16.24
C ALA A 321 -13.07 -15.77 16.92
N ALA A 322 -13.21 -16.19 18.19
CA ALA A 322 -14.42 -16.03 18.98
C ALA A 322 -14.75 -14.56 19.25
N ALA A 323 -13.76 -13.72 19.58
CA ALA A 323 -13.94 -12.29 19.84
C ALA A 323 -14.28 -11.46 18.59
N ARG A 324 -14.08 -12.02 17.39
CA ARG A 324 -14.35 -11.35 16.12
C ARG A 324 -15.56 -11.93 15.38
N GLY A 325 -16.17 -13.00 15.89
CA GLY A 325 -17.32 -13.66 15.27
C GLY A 325 -16.98 -14.42 14.00
N HIS A 326 -15.74 -14.92 13.88
CA HIS A 326 -15.32 -15.65 12.68
C HIS A 326 -15.70 -17.13 12.79
N ASP A 327 -17.00 -17.43 12.67
CA ASP A 327 -17.59 -18.74 12.99
C ASP A 327 -16.99 -19.89 12.18
N GLY A 328 -16.73 -19.67 10.89
CA GLY A 328 -16.05 -20.64 10.03
C GLY A 328 -14.66 -20.99 10.57
N VAL A 329 -13.92 -20.00 11.07
CA VAL A 329 -12.61 -20.22 11.68
C VAL A 329 -12.72 -20.89 13.04
N VAL A 330 -13.70 -20.50 13.87
CA VAL A 330 -13.99 -21.17 15.15
C VAL A 330 -14.24 -22.66 14.91
N LYS A 331 -15.12 -23.00 13.96
CA LYS A 331 -15.43 -24.39 13.59
C LYS A 331 -14.19 -25.16 13.12
N LEU A 332 -13.35 -24.55 12.29
CA LEU A 332 -12.11 -25.16 11.79
C LEU A 332 -11.08 -25.40 12.90
N ILE A 333 -10.87 -24.43 13.80
CA ILE A 333 -9.94 -24.58 14.92
C ILE A 333 -10.42 -25.70 15.85
N LEU A 334 -11.71 -25.71 16.19
CA LEU A 334 -12.29 -26.73 17.08
C LEU A 334 -12.20 -28.14 16.49
N SER A 335 -12.46 -28.30 15.19
CA SER A 335 -12.35 -29.60 14.50
C SER A 335 -10.88 -30.05 14.41
N ALA A 336 -9.97 -29.17 13.99
CA ALA A 336 -8.55 -29.47 13.88
C ALA A 336 -7.90 -29.84 15.22
N GLN A 337 -8.30 -29.18 16.31
CA GLN A 337 -7.79 -29.47 17.65
C GLN A 337 -8.52 -30.61 18.38
N LYS A 338 -9.48 -31.29 17.74
CA LYS A 338 -10.33 -32.30 18.37
C LYS A 338 -10.94 -31.80 19.69
N ARG A 339 -11.41 -30.55 19.70
CA ARG A 339 -12.00 -29.85 20.86
C ARG A 339 -11.07 -29.66 22.06
N LYS A 340 -9.76 -29.89 21.92
CA LYS A 340 -8.79 -29.60 22.97
C LYS A 340 -8.59 -28.10 23.10
N GLY A 341 -8.61 -27.60 24.34
CA GLY A 341 -8.34 -26.20 24.67
C GLY A 341 -9.54 -25.25 24.50
N VAL A 342 -10.76 -25.77 24.42
CA VAL A 342 -11.99 -24.95 24.31
C VAL A 342 -12.19 -24.01 25.51
N ASP A 343 -11.70 -24.43 26.69
CA ASP A 343 -11.76 -23.69 27.96
C ASP A 343 -10.41 -23.05 28.34
N GLU A 344 -9.49 -22.89 27.40
CA GLU A 344 -8.21 -22.22 27.69
C GLU A 344 -8.46 -20.82 28.23
N ARG A 345 -7.68 -20.46 29.25
CA ARG A 345 -7.81 -19.18 29.94
C ARG A 345 -6.66 -18.25 29.56
N ASN A 346 -7.01 -17.02 29.21
CA ASN A 346 -6.05 -15.94 29.03
C ASN A 346 -5.65 -15.32 30.40
N ALA A 347 -4.83 -14.25 30.37
CA ALA A 347 -4.35 -13.56 31.57
C ALA A 347 -5.47 -13.01 32.47
N TRP A 348 -6.65 -12.74 31.91
CA TRP A 348 -7.83 -12.30 32.64
C TRP A 348 -8.74 -13.45 33.10
N ARG A 349 -8.28 -14.69 32.97
CA ARG A 349 -9.06 -15.92 33.15
C ARG A 349 -10.28 -16.06 32.23
N LYS A 350 -10.40 -15.20 31.21
CA LYS A 350 -11.45 -15.31 30.19
C LYS A 350 -11.15 -16.51 29.30
N THR A 351 -12.21 -17.24 28.96
CA THR A 351 -12.21 -18.31 27.95
C THR A 351 -12.66 -17.76 26.59
N PRO A 352 -12.50 -18.50 25.47
CA PRO A 352 -13.08 -18.09 24.19
C PRO A 352 -14.58 -17.83 24.27
N LEU A 353 -15.31 -18.57 25.13
CA LEU A 353 -16.74 -18.37 25.36
C LEU A 353 -17.04 -17.01 26.00
N HIS A 354 -16.22 -16.55 26.95
CA HIS A 354 -16.34 -15.18 27.49
C HIS A 354 -16.11 -14.13 26.41
N ALA A 355 -15.12 -14.36 25.54
CA ALA A 355 -14.79 -13.42 24.47
C ALA A 355 -15.90 -13.30 23.42
N ALA A 356 -16.49 -14.41 22.98
CA ALA A 356 -17.66 -14.40 22.09
C ALA A 356 -18.87 -13.75 22.77
N ALA A 357 -19.10 -14.04 24.04
CA ALA A 357 -20.23 -13.50 24.78
C ALA A 357 -20.14 -11.99 25.03
N GLU A 358 -18.95 -11.48 25.33
CA GLU A 358 -18.68 -10.04 25.49
C GLU A 358 -18.85 -9.25 24.18
N LYS A 359 -18.62 -9.90 23.03
CA LYS A 359 -18.68 -9.27 21.71
C LYS A 359 -19.99 -9.53 20.96
N GLY A 360 -20.89 -10.33 21.54
CA GLY A 360 -22.23 -10.54 21.01
C GLY A 360 -22.33 -11.54 19.85
N HIS A 361 -21.37 -12.46 19.71
CA HIS A 361 -21.33 -13.43 18.61
C HIS A 361 -22.06 -14.72 19.00
N ALA A 362 -23.35 -14.82 18.69
CA ALA A 362 -24.23 -15.92 19.11
C ALA A 362 -23.83 -17.27 18.48
N GLU A 363 -23.52 -17.26 17.18
CA GLU A 363 -23.10 -18.44 16.44
C GLU A 363 -21.77 -19.01 16.97
N ALA A 364 -20.79 -18.14 17.25
CA ALA A 364 -19.55 -18.54 17.90
C ALA A 364 -19.80 -19.14 19.30
N VAL A 365 -20.77 -18.61 20.06
CA VAL A 365 -21.18 -19.16 21.36
C VAL A 365 -21.77 -20.57 21.20
N GLU A 366 -22.68 -20.76 20.26
CA GLU A 366 -23.28 -22.07 19.96
C GLU A 366 -22.20 -23.10 19.59
N LEU A 367 -21.28 -22.74 18.69
CA LEU A 367 -20.18 -23.61 18.28
C LEU A 367 -19.26 -24.01 19.43
N LEU A 368 -18.94 -23.06 20.32
CA LEU A 368 -18.10 -23.33 21.50
C LEU A 368 -18.82 -24.22 22.51
N LEU A 369 -20.09 -23.97 22.78
CA LEU A 369 -20.90 -24.80 23.68
C LEU A 369 -21.08 -26.22 23.13
N GLY A 370 -21.38 -26.37 21.83
CA GLY A 370 -21.48 -27.67 21.16
C GLY A 370 -20.15 -28.43 21.11
N ALA A 371 -19.01 -27.73 21.23
CA ALA A 371 -17.70 -28.34 21.41
C ALA A 371 -17.36 -28.70 22.87
N GLY A 372 -18.27 -28.46 23.81
CA GLY A 372 -18.13 -28.82 25.23
C GLY A 372 -17.54 -27.71 26.11
N ALA A 373 -17.62 -26.44 25.69
CA ALA A 373 -17.20 -25.32 26.53
C ALA A 373 -18.06 -25.22 27.80
N LYS A 374 -17.41 -24.93 28.93
CA LYS A 374 -18.11 -24.83 30.22
C LYS A 374 -18.84 -23.49 30.33
N VAL A 375 -20.17 -23.56 30.30
CA VAL A 375 -21.10 -22.41 30.32
C VAL A 375 -20.96 -21.51 31.55
N ASN A 376 -20.52 -22.05 32.70
CA ASN A 376 -20.40 -21.34 33.98
C ASN A 376 -18.96 -21.07 34.40
N THR A 377 -18.03 -20.98 33.44
CA THR A 377 -16.65 -20.60 33.76
C THR A 377 -16.61 -19.18 34.34
N LEU A 378 -15.66 -18.92 35.24
CA LEU A 378 -15.48 -17.63 35.89
C LEU A 378 -14.19 -16.98 35.41
N ASP A 379 -14.26 -15.70 35.07
CA ASP A 379 -13.09 -14.86 34.81
C ASP A 379 -12.50 -14.25 36.10
N ASN A 380 -11.54 -13.32 35.98
CA ASN A 380 -10.94 -12.64 37.14
C ASN A 380 -11.93 -11.78 37.95
N CYS A 381 -12.99 -11.27 37.30
CA CYS A 381 -14.06 -10.52 37.94
C CYS A 381 -15.13 -11.43 38.58
N LYS A 382 -14.95 -12.76 38.50
CA LYS A 382 -15.99 -13.77 38.75
C LYS A 382 -17.23 -13.57 37.87
N ASP A 383 -17.07 -12.90 36.74
CA ASP A 383 -18.11 -12.84 35.73
C ASP A 383 -18.17 -14.20 35.02
N THR A 384 -19.38 -14.69 34.78
CA THR A 384 -19.64 -15.81 33.86
C THR A 384 -19.80 -15.28 32.43
N PRO A 385 -19.76 -16.13 31.39
CA PRO A 385 -20.11 -15.70 30.03
C PRO A 385 -21.47 -15.01 29.96
N LEU A 386 -22.43 -15.43 30.79
CA LEU A 386 -23.74 -14.79 30.89
C LEU A 386 -23.67 -13.37 31.48
N HIS A 387 -22.80 -13.11 32.47
CA HIS A 387 -22.56 -11.75 32.95
C HIS A 387 -21.97 -10.87 31.84
N CYS A 388 -21.02 -11.40 31.06
CA CYS A 388 -20.43 -10.68 29.93
C CYS A 388 -21.48 -10.34 28.87
N ALA A 389 -22.33 -11.30 28.49
CA ALA A 389 -23.40 -11.10 27.51
C ALA A 389 -24.46 -10.09 27.98
N ALA A 390 -24.85 -10.18 29.27
CA ALA A 390 -25.80 -9.25 29.89
C ALA A 390 -25.24 -7.81 29.94
N ARG A 391 -23.94 -7.66 30.24
CA ARG A 391 -23.24 -6.37 30.26
C ARG A 391 -23.12 -5.77 28.85
N ALA A 392 -22.94 -6.62 27.83
CA ALA A 392 -22.80 -6.20 26.45
C ALA A 392 -24.15 -5.88 25.77
N GLY A 393 -25.28 -6.15 26.43
CA GLY A 393 -26.60 -5.99 25.82
C GLY A 393 -26.88 -6.99 24.68
N SER A 394 -26.16 -8.12 24.63
CA SER A 394 -26.25 -9.08 23.53
C SER A 394 -27.40 -10.07 23.75
N ARG A 395 -28.61 -9.65 23.34
CA ARG A 395 -29.86 -10.41 23.52
C ARG A 395 -29.78 -11.84 23.00
N ASP A 396 -29.24 -12.04 21.81
CA ASP A 396 -29.22 -13.36 21.17
C ASP A 396 -28.23 -14.30 21.87
N VAL A 397 -27.06 -13.81 22.27
CA VAL A 397 -26.13 -14.58 23.12
C VAL A 397 -26.77 -14.97 24.45
N VAL A 398 -27.47 -14.04 25.12
CA VAL A 398 -28.18 -14.37 26.37
C VAL A 398 -29.22 -15.46 26.13
N ARG A 399 -29.98 -15.36 25.03
CA ARG A 399 -30.96 -16.38 24.65
C ARG A 399 -30.30 -17.74 24.53
N GLU A 400 -29.21 -17.85 23.77
CA GLU A 400 -28.46 -19.09 23.55
C GLU A 400 -27.89 -19.68 24.86
N LEU A 401 -27.24 -18.85 25.68
CA LEU A 401 -26.69 -19.31 26.97
C LEU A 401 -27.78 -19.81 27.93
N VAL A 402 -28.95 -19.16 27.94
CA VAL A 402 -30.06 -19.48 28.83
C VAL A 402 -30.90 -20.66 28.31
N SER A 403 -30.98 -20.85 27.00
CA SER A 403 -31.66 -21.98 26.36
C SER A 403 -30.81 -23.26 26.31
N TRP A 404 -29.50 -23.17 26.52
CA TRP A 404 -28.56 -24.30 26.43
C TRP A 404 -28.98 -25.53 27.26
N ASP A 405 -29.00 -26.70 26.61
CA ASP A 405 -29.45 -27.95 27.22
C ASP A 405 -28.47 -28.46 28.30
N PRO A 406 -28.93 -28.70 29.54
CA PRO A 406 -28.13 -29.30 30.61
C PRO A 406 -27.42 -30.61 30.24
N ARG A 407 -27.97 -31.40 29.30
CA ARG A 407 -27.39 -32.68 28.86
C ARG A 407 -26.07 -32.53 28.10
N GLN A 408 -25.74 -31.34 27.60
CA GLN A 408 -24.56 -31.11 26.74
C GLN A 408 -23.45 -30.26 27.38
N GLY A 409 -23.65 -29.69 28.57
CA GLY A 409 -22.62 -28.83 29.19
C GLY A 409 -22.97 -28.19 30.53
N GLY A 410 -24.01 -28.68 31.21
CA GLY A 410 -24.56 -28.05 32.40
C GLY A 410 -25.42 -26.82 32.09
N LYS A 411 -26.23 -26.40 33.06
CA LYS A 411 -27.18 -25.30 32.93
C LYS A 411 -26.52 -23.97 33.28
N ALA A 412 -26.78 -22.90 32.53
CA ALA A 412 -26.30 -21.57 32.88
C ALA A 412 -26.78 -21.15 34.28
N ASN A 413 -25.84 -20.68 35.11
CA ASN A 413 -26.13 -20.23 36.47
C ASN A 413 -26.61 -18.78 36.46
N LEU A 414 -27.93 -18.62 36.51
CA LEU A 414 -28.61 -17.32 36.53
C LEU A 414 -28.43 -16.57 37.86
N GLN A 415 -27.97 -17.25 38.92
CA GLN A 415 -27.76 -16.70 40.27
C GLN A 415 -26.27 -16.55 40.62
N ALA A 416 -25.36 -16.76 39.66
CA ALA A 416 -23.95 -16.52 39.90
C ALA A 416 -23.74 -15.05 40.27
N VAL A 417 -22.86 -14.77 41.24
CA VAL A 417 -22.52 -13.40 41.64
C VAL A 417 -21.08 -13.10 41.25
N ASN A 418 -20.86 -11.93 40.67
CA ASN A 418 -19.52 -11.44 40.37
C ASN A 418 -18.83 -10.84 41.60
N ASN A 419 -17.63 -10.28 41.44
CA ASN A 419 -16.87 -9.65 42.53
C ASN A 419 -17.58 -8.45 43.18
N VAL A 420 -18.55 -7.83 42.50
CA VAL A 420 -19.36 -6.71 43.02
C VAL A 420 -20.64 -7.22 43.70
N GLY A 421 -20.84 -8.54 43.74
CA GLY A 421 -22.05 -9.15 44.29
C GLY A 421 -23.27 -9.02 43.37
N LYS A 422 -23.09 -8.63 42.11
CA LYS A 422 -24.19 -8.50 41.13
C LYS A 422 -24.42 -9.83 40.40
N THR A 423 -25.68 -10.18 40.20
CA THR A 423 -26.10 -11.29 39.33
C THR A 423 -26.17 -10.86 37.86
N PRO A 424 -26.24 -11.78 36.87
CA PRO A 424 -26.41 -11.40 35.47
C PRO A 424 -27.68 -10.57 35.24
N LEU A 425 -28.73 -10.84 36.01
CA LEU A 425 -29.97 -10.06 35.97
C LEU A 425 -29.73 -8.61 36.42
N GLN A 426 -29.06 -8.41 37.55
CA GLN A 426 -28.76 -7.07 38.08
C GLN A 426 -27.77 -6.30 37.20
N VAL A 427 -26.87 -7.02 36.50
CA VAL A 427 -26.00 -6.43 35.49
C VAL A 427 -26.83 -5.94 34.30
N ALA A 428 -27.78 -6.74 33.81
CA ALA A 428 -28.69 -6.33 32.73
C ALA A 428 -29.60 -5.15 33.15
N GLU A 429 -30.13 -5.16 34.38
CA GLU A 429 -30.96 -4.07 34.91
C GLU A 429 -30.20 -2.74 35.07
N SER A 430 -28.87 -2.77 35.13
CA SER A 430 -28.05 -1.56 35.15
C SER A 430 -27.79 -0.94 33.78
N GLY A 431 -28.25 -1.57 32.68
CA GLY A 431 -28.15 -1.03 31.34
C GLY A 431 -29.43 -0.31 30.91
N ASP A 432 -29.30 0.80 30.20
CA ASP A 432 -30.42 1.68 29.83
C ASP A 432 -31.03 1.40 28.45
N THR A 433 -30.50 0.44 27.68
CA THR A 433 -30.95 0.19 26.30
C THR A 433 -32.17 -0.74 26.24
N GLN A 434 -32.87 -0.75 25.11
CA GLN A 434 -34.02 -1.63 24.92
C GLN A 434 -33.61 -3.11 24.94
N GLU A 435 -32.43 -3.43 24.42
CA GLU A 435 -31.87 -4.79 24.44
C GLU A 435 -31.64 -5.27 25.88
N HIS A 436 -31.22 -4.39 26.78
CA HIS A 436 -31.08 -4.73 28.20
C HIS A 436 -32.43 -5.04 28.85
N LYS A 437 -33.49 -4.28 28.52
CA LYS A 437 -34.86 -4.57 28.99
C LYS A 437 -35.35 -5.93 28.49
N ASP A 438 -35.12 -6.24 27.22
CA ASP A 438 -35.45 -7.54 26.63
C ASP A 438 -34.66 -8.68 27.29
N ILE A 439 -33.38 -8.48 27.61
CA ILE A 439 -32.54 -9.43 28.34
C ILE A 439 -33.09 -9.69 29.74
N VAL A 440 -33.49 -8.64 30.46
CA VAL A 440 -34.11 -8.75 31.78
C VAL A 440 -35.36 -9.63 31.72
N ASP A 441 -36.22 -9.42 30.72
CA ASP A 441 -37.41 -10.23 30.51
C ASP A 441 -37.08 -11.69 30.20
N ILE A 442 -36.08 -11.96 29.37
CA ILE A 442 -35.63 -13.33 29.04
C ILE A 442 -35.15 -14.05 30.30
N ILE A 443 -34.29 -13.40 31.10
CA ILE A 443 -33.73 -13.99 32.33
C ILE A 443 -34.84 -14.22 33.36
N LYS A 444 -35.72 -13.23 33.60
CA LYS A 444 -36.84 -13.35 34.54
C LYS A 444 -37.79 -14.49 34.15
N ARG A 445 -38.19 -14.58 32.88
CA ARG A 445 -39.05 -15.67 32.38
C ARG A 445 -38.42 -17.03 32.61
N LYS A 446 -37.13 -17.19 32.30
CA LYS A 446 -36.45 -18.47 32.52
C LYS A 446 -36.33 -18.81 34.01
N MET A 447 -36.05 -17.84 34.88
CA MET A 447 -36.01 -18.09 36.33
C MET A 447 -37.33 -18.62 36.90
N VAL A 448 -38.47 -18.14 36.38
CA VAL A 448 -39.80 -18.63 36.78
C VAL A 448 -40.03 -20.07 36.34
N LEU A 449 -39.58 -20.44 35.13
CA LEU A 449 -39.73 -21.79 34.56
C LEU A 449 -38.82 -22.85 35.21
N ILE A 450 -37.91 -22.46 36.10
CA ILE A 450 -36.90 -23.34 36.71
C ILE A 450 -37.24 -23.66 38.19
N LYS A 451 -38.15 -22.91 38.81
CA LYS A 451 -38.74 -23.26 40.10
C LYS A 451 -39.69 -24.44 39.93
#